data_AF-A0A8J6RFF9-F1
#
_entry.id   AF-A0A8J6RFF9-F1
#
_cell.length_a   1.000
_cell.length_b   1.000
_cell.length_c   1.000
_cell.angle_alpha   90.00
_cell.angle_beta   90.00
_cell.angle_gamma   90.00
#
_symmetry.space_group_name_H-M   'P 1'
#
loop_
_entity.id
_entity.type
_entity.pdbx_description
1 polymer ?
#
loop_
_entity_poly.entity_id
_entity_poly.type
_entity_poly.pdbx_seq_one_letter_code
_entity_poly.pdbx_strand_id
1 'polypeptide(L)'
;MTASTGWGEESCRAPRSEPLPADPTGQRLCELFGHYPWNFIRADLPDEATAKAAWTTVTTYPLRPRVLWNYWQDANQLIGVRFTHDTRYALLDLDAGGDYCSADGVAQIRAALETIGITRTLLLRSSWSGGLHLYLPFAERVNTFNLAVALKECFKAQGFRLQAGQLEIFPNVKAYGVQAFIEYMGHRLPLQPGSGSCLLDDALNPIGDSLARFFWLWDGAASHQDMDTLRHAMKIGRDNHRKRPKRRSHPVESWRHDLDLEITEGWTAYGQTNHLLKTIACYGRVFEGLQGQALIDYTLRIALYCPGYEQYCRHQHDIERKVIAWARAVEGYYWPLGSTPTRDTSHPKNNLVPFNQRQTEDAQHRIRAAYTNLEQAGELPEQITARAKAIAQGARVSQQTLYKHLHLWHPEHQEGVMAPTASLLAPEAAIVKAVPKSLDSLQTKELHPLERDMKGEALCAGESGSDINSFSPERGVRGDAFSFPQEAEPAAYDPALHGQLQNQIRSLGWSGEVIRQFIADRFEGQRWSELTDEDRLLLLYHLRVLDFLGAGEPSDIGDPQQPIS
;
A
#
# COMPACT_ATOMS: atom_id res chain seq x y z
N MET A 1 18.17 -25.77 -45.67
CA MET A 1 17.58 -25.31 -44.40
C MET A 1 18.14 -26.19 -43.31
N THR A 2 19.20 -25.71 -42.66
CA THR A 2 19.98 -26.41 -41.66
C THR A 2 19.29 -26.32 -40.31
N ALA A 3 18.83 -27.46 -39.80
CA ALA A 3 18.47 -27.63 -38.40
C ALA A 3 19.75 -27.65 -37.56
N SER A 4 19.90 -26.70 -36.64
CA SER A 4 20.98 -26.70 -35.67
C SER A 4 20.56 -27.50 -34.44
N THR A 5 20.85 -28.80 -34.48
CA THR A 5 21.14 -29.62 -33.30
C THR A 5 22.33 -29.02 -32.55
N GLY A 6 22.15 -28.69 -31.28
CA GLY A 6 23.28 -28.27 -30.44
C GLY A 6 22.88 -27.60 -29.14
N TRP A 7 22.29 -28.35 -28.21
CA TRP A 7 22.48 -28.21 -26.76
C TRP A 7 22.24 -29.60 -26.15
N GLY A 8 23.19 -30.50 -26.39
CA GLY A 8 23.22 -31.81 -25.75
C GLY A 8 23.52 -31.69 -24.26
N GLU A 9 22.65 -32.29 -23.46
CA GLU A 9 22.98 -33.34 -22.48
C GLU A 9 24.11 -33.14 -21.44
N GLU A 10 24.66 -31.94 -21.24
CA GLU A 10 25.69 -31.71 -20.19
C GLU A 10 25.21 -31.02 -18.91
N SER A 11 23.90 -30.81 -18.68
CA SER A 11 23.40 -30.12 -17.47
C SER A 11 22.41 -30.92 -16.60
N CYS A 12 22.68 -32.21 -16.39
CA CYS A 12 22.05 -32.99 -15.31
C CYS A 12 23.11 -33.67 -14.43
N ARG A 13 24.13 -32.92 -14.00
CA ARG A 13 24.77 -33.26 -12.71
C ARG A 13 23.79 -32.85 -11.62
N ALA A 14 23.34 -33.80 -10.81
CA ALA A 14 22.68 -33.49 -9.54
C ALA A 14 23.54 -32.43 -8.82
N PRO A 15 22.96 -31.33 -8.31
CA PRO A 15 23.73 -30.34 -7.57
C PRO A 15 24.51 -31.10 -6.49
N ARG A 16 25.83 -30.88 -6.41
CA ARG A 16 26.65 -31.44 -5.34
C ARG A 16 25.95 -31.09 -4.03
N SER A 17 25.41 -32.08 -3.34
CA SER A 17 24.69 -31.87 -2.08
C SER A 17 25.64 -31.16 -1.13
N GLU A 18 25.29 -29.95 -0.70
CA GLU A 18 26.09 -29.24 0.28
C GLU A 18 26.21 -30.11 1.54
N PRO A 19 27.40 -30.17 2.15
CA PRO A 19 27.61 -31.07 3.27
C PRO A 19 26.75 -30.63 4.46
N LEU A 20 25.91 -31.54 4.95
CA LEU A 20 25.08 -31.32 6.12
C LEU A 20 25.90 -31.35 7.43
N PRO A 21 25.35 -30.84 8.55
CA PRO A 21 25.92 -31.03 9.88
C PRO A 21 26.14 -32.50 10.24
N ALA A 22 27.10 -32.78 11.12
CA ALA A 22 27.29 -34.13 11.66
C ALA A 22 26.17 -34.51 12.66
N ASP A 23 25.63 -33.52 13.37
CA ASP A 23 24.54 -33.69 14.32
C ASP A 23 23.21 -34.03 13.58
N PRO A 24 22.52 -35.13 13.91
CA PRO A 24 21.26 -35.50 13.26
C PRO A 24 20.14 -34.46 13.42
N THR A 25 20.10 -33.76 14.56
CA THR A 25 19.17 -32.65 14.81
C THR A 25 19.49 -31.47 13.90
N GLY A 26 20.79 -31.17 13.73
CA GLY A 26 21.26 -30.16 12.80
C GLY A 26 20.96 -30.47 11.33
N GLN A 27 21.11 -31.75 10.92
CA GLN A 27 20.71 -32.21 9.58
C GLN A 27 19.23 -31.93 9.35
N ARG A 28 18.39 -32.34 10.31
CA ARG A 28 16.95 -32.19 10.24
C ARG A 28 16.48 -30.73 10.24
N LEU A 29 17.13 -29.86 11.01
CA LEU A 29 16.89 -28.41 10.95
C LEU A 29 17.16 -27.87 9.53
N CYS A 30 18.29 -28.24 8.94
CA CYS A 30 18.66 -27.81 7.60
C CYS A 30 17.74 -28.37 6.52
N GLU A 31 17.25 -29.59 6.68
CA GLU A 31 16.27 -30.21 5.78
C GLU A 31 14.94 -29.48 5.77
N LEU A 32 14.49 -28.93 6.91
CA LEU A 32 13.22 -28.21 6.98
C LEU A 32 13.34 -26.74 6.59
N PHE A 33 14.41 -26.07 7.04
CA PHE A 33 14.53 -24.60 6.96
C PHE A 33 15.62 -24.12 5.99
N GLY A 34 16.52 -24.99 5.54
CA GLY A 34 17.70 -24.64 4.73
C GLY A 34 17.47 -24.59 3.22
N HIS A 35 16.21 -24.53 2.75
CA HIS A 35 15.90 -24.57 1.31
C HIS A 35 16.11 -23.25 0.57
N TYR A 36 16.12 -22.11 1.27
CA TYR A 36 16.39 -20.80 0.69
C TYR A 36 17.63 -20.18 1.34
N PRO A 37 18.82 -20.32 0.74
CA PRO A 37 20.06 -19.92 1.39
C PRO A 37 20.35 -18.41 1.28
N TRP A 38 19.65 -17.68 0.41
CA TRP A 38 19.91 -16.26 0.17
C TRP A 38 19.03 -15.35 1.03
N ASN A 39 19.46 -14.10 1.22
CA ASN A 39 18.66 -13.07 1.88
C ASN A 39 18.17 -13.47 3.28
N PHE A 40 18.90 -14.33 3.99
CA PHE A 40 18.56 -14.73 5.36
C PHE A 40 18.63 -13.54 6.31
N ILE A 41 17.96 -13.64 7.46
CA ILE A 41 17.94 -12.55 8.46
C ILE A 41 18.73 -12.96 9.70
N ARG A 42 19.42 -11.99 10.32
CA ARG A 42 20.11 -12.19 11.59
C ARG A 42 19.98 -10.98 12.50
N ALA A 43 20.10 -11.19 13.80
CA ALA A 43 20.20 -10.16 14.81
C ALA A 43 21.12 -10.64 15.94
N ASP A 44 21.74 -9.73 16.67
CA ASP A 44 22.32 -10.08 17.97
C ASP A 44 21.18 -10.28 18.97
N LEU A 45 21.36 -11.18 19.94
CA LEU A 45 20.39 -11.36 21.01
C LEU A 45 20.42 -10.11 21.92
N PRO A 46 19.27 -9.44 22.17
CA PRO A 46 19.25 -8.27 23.04
C PRO A 46 19.65 -8.61 24.49
N ASP A 47 20.42 -7.73 25.13
CA ASP A 47 20.78 -7.86 26.55
C ASP A 47 19.55 -7.76 27.47
N GLU A 48 18.56 -6.95 27.07
CA GLU A 48 17.30 -6.80 27.78
C GLU A 48 16.24 -7.75 27.22
N ALA A 49 15.63 -8.56 28.09
CA ALA A 49 14.66 -9.60 27.72
C ALA A 49 13.41 -9.09 26.97
N THR A 50 13.05 -7.82 27.15
CA THR A 50 11.89 -7.17 26.53
C THR A 50 12.25 -6.32 25.31
N ALA A 51 13.54 -6.13 25.02
CA ALA A 51 13.97 -5.34 23.88
C ALA A 51 13.73 -6.08 22.56
N LYS A 52 13.37 -5.33 21.51
CA LYS A 52 13.17 -5.88 20.17
C LYS A 52 14.52 -6.16 19.51
N ALA A 53 14.65 -7.33 18.90
CA ALA A 53 15.84 -7.69 18.14
C ALA A 53 16.01 -6.81 16.88
N ALA A 54 17.21 -6.30 16.68
CA ALA A 54 17.57 -5.48 15.51
C ALA A 54 17.88 -6.36 14.29
N TRP A 55 16.83 -6.84 13.61
CA TRP A 55 16.97 -7.71 12.45
C TRP A 55 17.63 -7.02 11.25
N THR A 56 18.62 -7.69 10.68
CA THR A 56 19.30 -7.29 9.45
C THR A 56 19.19 -8.39 8.40
N THR A 57 19.04 -8.02 7.13
CA THR A 57 19.04 -8.97 6.01
C THR A 57 20.45 -9.10 5.45
N VAL A 58 20.95 -10.33 5.33
CA VAL A 58 22.25 -10.63 4.74
C VAL A 58 22.07 -11.05 3.29
N THR A 59 22.53 -10.22 2.36
CA THR A 59 22.37 -10.41 0.90
C THR A 59 23.67 -10.82 0.21
N THR A 60 24.81 -10.73 0.90
CA THR A 60 26.15 -10.80 0.30
C THR A 60 26.65 -12.22 0.04
N TYR A 61 26.10 -13.23 0.69
CA TYR A 61 26.51 -14.64 0.53
C TYR A 61 25.37 -15.61 0.92
N PRO A 62 25.41 -16.87 0.41
CA PRO A 62 24.42 -17.87 0.76
C PRO A 62 24.71 -18.52 2.11
N LEU A 63 23.65 -18.82 2.86
CA LEU A 63 23.68 -19.52 4.13
C LEU A 63 23.79 -21.04 3.91
N ARG A 64 24.99 -21.58 4.09
CA ARG A 64 25.28 -23.02 3.94
C ARG A 64 24.76 -23.82 5.14
N PRO A 65 24.33 -25.10 5.01
CA PRO A 65 23.75 -25.91 6.08
C PRO A 65 24.56 -25.97 7.38
N ARG A 66 25.88 -26.19 7.30
CA ARG A 66 26.74 -26.21 8.50
C ARG A 66 26.84 -24.85 9.18
N VAL A 67 26.78 -23.77 8.41
CA VAL A 67 26.79 -22.40 8.94
C VAL A 67 25.45 -22.05 9.56
N LEU A 68 24.33 -22.43 8.92
CA LEU A 68 22.98 -22.34 9.48
C LEU A 68 22.91 -23.02 10.84
N TRP A 69 23.40 -24.26 10.95
CA TRP A 69 23.44 -24.99 12.21
C TRP A 69 24.30 -24.28 13.25
N ASN A 70 25.49 -23.82 12.88
CA ASN A 70 26.37 -23.08 13.78
C ASN A 70 25.73 -21.79 14.30
N TYR A 71 25.09 -21.00 13.44
CA TYR A 71 24.37 -19.79 13.86
C TYR A 71 23.16 -20.09 14.73
N TRP A 72 22.44 -21.20 14.45
CA TRP A 72 21.34 -21.62 15.30
C TRP A 72 21.84 -21.99 16.72
N GLN A 73 23.04 -22.55 16.86
CA GLN A 73 23.62 -22.93 18.15
C GLN A 73 24.19 -21.75 18.95
N ASP A 74 24.43 -20.60 18.31
CA ASP A 74 25.01 -19.44 18.98
C ASP A 74 23.97 -18.76 19.89
N ALA A 75 24.21 -18.80 21.20
CA ALA A 75 23.30 -18.22 22.19
C ALA A 75 23.27 -16.69 22.19
N ASN A 76 24.21 -16.03 21.48
CA ASN A 76 24.28 -14.58 21.39
C ASN A 76 23.70 -14.03 20.08
N GLN A 77 23.23 -14.91 19.19
CA GLN A 77 22.72 -14.52 17.89
C GLN A 77 21.37 -15.14 17.61
N LEU A 78 20.60 -14.45 16.79
CA LEU A 78 19.34 -14.91 16.23
C LEU A 78 19.49 -15.03 14.73
N ILE A 79 19.01 -16.13 14.18
CA ILE A 79 18.97 -16.42 12.76
C ILE A 79 17.52 -16.68 12.31
N GLY A 80 17.22 -16.29 11.08
CA GLY A 80 15.95 -16.52 10.42
C GLY A 80 16.12 -16.76 8.92
N VAL A 81 15.13 -17.43 8.34
CA VAL A 81 15.15 -17.87 6.94
C VAL A 81 13.94 -17.32 6.19
N ARG A 82 13.94 -17.47 4.87
CA ARG A 82 12.82 -17.12 3.98
C ARG A 82 12.30 -18.37 3.29
N PHE A 83 11.06 -18.29 2.80
CA PHE A 83 10.47 -19.35 2.02
C PHE A 83 10.97 -19.34 0.56
N THR A 84 10.98 -20.52 -0.06
CA THR A 84 11.20 -20.68 -1.51
C THR A 84 9.87 -20.91 -2.24
N HIS A 85 9.92 -21.38 -3.49
CA HIS A 85 8.73 -21.65 -4.32
C HIS A 85 7.75 -22.66 -3.68
N ASP A 86 8.28 -23.68 -3.00
CA ASP A 86 7.50 -24.69 -2.28
C ASP A 86 7.97 -24.82 -0.83
N THR A 87 7.05 -25.19 0.07
CA THR A 87 7.30 -25.30 1.50
C THR A 87 6.61 -26.53 2.10
N ARG A 88 7.12 -26.99 3.25
CA ARG A 88 6.49 -28.03 4.08
C ARG A 88 5.88 -27.46 5.37
N TYR A 89 5.79 -26.14 5.47
CA TYR A 89 5.16 -25.49 6.62
C TYR A 89 4.68 -24.07 6.31
N ALA A 90 3.84 -23.58 7.21
CA ALA A 90 3.64 -22.17 7.47
C ALA A 90 3.91 -21.85 8.95
N LEU A 91 3.99 -20.57 9.27
CA LEU A 91 4.17 -20.03 10.59
C LEU A 91 3.24 -18.82 10.75
N LEU A 92 2.60 -18.71 11.89
CA LEU A 92 1.93 -17.49 12.32
C LEU A 92 2.74 -16.88 13.47
N ASP A 93 3.03 -15.59 13.37
CA ASP A 93 3.69 -14.82 14.42
C ASP A 93 2.67 -13.94 15.11
N LEU A 94 2.63 -14.04 16.44
CA LEU A 94 1.67 -13.42 17.34
C LEU A 94 2.48 -12.60 18.35
N ASP A 95 2.46 -11.29 18.19
CA ASP A 95 3.22 -10.41 19.06
C ASP A 95 2.61 -10.33 20.46
N ALA A 96 3.48 -10.20 21.46
CA ALA A 96 3.08 -10.02 22.85
C ALA A 96 2.18 -8.78 22.99
N GLY A 97 1.01 -8.96 23.61
CA GLY A 97 0.00 -7.90 23.77
C GLY A 97 -0.88 -7.68 22.54
N GLY A 98 -0.69 -8.42 21.44
CA GLY A 98 -1.61 -8.43 20.31
C GLY A 98 -2.93 -9.16 20.63
N ASP A 99 -3.99 -8.83 19.88
CA ASP A 99 -5.37 -9.31 20.10
C ASP A 99 -5.50 -10.84 20.24
N TYR A 100 -4.62 -11.59 19.58
CA TYR A 100 -4.69 -13.05 19.48
C TYR A 100 -3.57 -13.79 20.23
N CYS A 101 -2.69 -13.07 20.95
CA CYS A 101 -1.60 -13.65 21.73
C CYS A 101 -2.12 -14.15 23.11
N SER A 102 -3.08 -15.07 23.09
CA SER A 102 -3.71 -15.68 24.27
C SER A 102 -4.16 -17.10 23.95
N ALA A 103 -4.47 -17.91 24.99
CA ALA A 103 -4.96 -19.28 24.79
C ALA A 103 -6.24 -19.31 23.94
N ASP A 104 -7.18 -18.40 24.23
CA ASP A 104 -8.43 -18.27 23.47
C ASP A 104 -8.18 -17.80 22.03
N GLY A 105 -7.27 -16.84 21.83
CA GLY A 105 -6.89 -16.36 20.51
C GLY A 105 -6.25 -17.46 19.66
N VAL A 106 -5.35 -18.25 20.23
CA VAL A 106 -4.74 -19.42 19.58
C VAL A 106 -5.79 -20.48 19.26
N ALA A 107 -6.76 -20.73 20.16
CA ALA A 107 -7.84 -21.67 19.91
C ALA A 107 -8.74 -21.22 18.74
N GLN A 108 -9.08 -19.93 18.67
CA GLN A 108 -9.84 -19.36 17.54
C GLN A 108 -9.06 -19.48 16.23
N ILE A 109 -7.75 -19.21 16.23
CA ILE A 109 -6.89 -19.38 15.06
C ILE A 109 -6.86 -20.84 14.61
N ARG A 110 -6.76 -21.79 15.53
CA ARG A 110 -6.77 -23.23 15.20
C ARG A 110 -8.10 -23.66 14.61
N ALA A 111 -9.22 -23.24 15.19
CA ALA A 111 -10.55 -23.49 14.63
C ALA A 111 -10.65 -22.93 13.21
N ALA A 112 -10.07 -21.75 12.96
CA ALA A 112 -10.04 -21.17 11.63
C ALA A 112 -9.21 -22.00 10.64
N LEU A 113 -8.03 -22.43 11.05
CA LEU A 113 -7.13 -23.27 10.26
C LEU A 113 -7.75 -24.63 9.92
N GLU A 114 -8.53 -25.23 10.82
CA GLU A 114 -9.23 -26.49 10.61
C GLU A 114 -10.18 -26.43 9.40
N THR A 115 -10.83 -25.28 9.16
CA THR A 115 -11.74 -25.09 8.01
C THR A 115 -11.06 -25.24 6.64
N ILE A 116 -9.74 -25.10 6.59
CA ILE A 116 -8.93 -25.27 5.38
C ILE A 116 -8.02 -26.50 5.45
N GLY A 117 -8.30 -27.46 6.34
CA GLY A 117 -7.59 -28.73 6.43
C GLY A 117 -6.30 -28.71 7.25
N ILE A 118 -6.02 -27.62 7.97
CA ILE A 118 -4.88 -27.53 8.89
C ILE A 118 -5.38 -27.85 10.31
N THR A 119 -5.23 -29.12 10.72
CA THR A 119 -5.86 -29.71 11.91
C THR A 119 -4.92 -29.85 13.10
N ARG A 120 -3.61 -29.73 12.87
CA ARG A 120 -2.59 -29.81 13.92
C ARG A 120 -1.56 -28.71 13.79
N THR A 121 -1.14 -28.18 14.93
CA THR A 121 -0.21 -27.05 15.01
C THR A 121 0.77 -27.25 16.15
N LEU A 122 1.94 -26.61 16.07
CA LEU A 122 2.93 -26.58 17.15
C LEU A 122 3.02 -25.17 17.69
N LEU A 123 2.75 -25.01 18.98
CA LEU A 123 2.81 -23.72 19.65
C LEU A 123 4.13 -23.55 20.38
N LEU A 124 4.73 -22.38 20.19
CA LEU A 124 5.96 -21.98 20.86
C LEU A 124 5.81 -20.57 21.40
N ARG A 125 6.48 -20.31 22.52
CA ARG A 125 6.92 -18.95 22.84
C ARG A 125 8.10 -18.62 21.94
N SER A 126 8.05 -17.47 21.26
CA SER A 126 9.10 -17.02 20.34
C SER A 126 10.27 -16.39 21.09
N SER A 127 10.02 -15.67 22.18
CA SER A 127 11.04 -14.97 22.97
C SER A 127 10.61 -14.70 24.42
N TRP A 128 11.53 -14.17 25.24
CA TRP A 128 11.22 -13.73 26.61
C TRP A 128 10.14 -12.66 26.72
N SER A 129 9.92 -11.88 25.65
CA SER A 129 8.84 -10.88 25.59
C SER A 129 7.43 -11.48 25.62
N GLY A 130 7.30 -12.80 25.38
CA GLY A 130 6.03 -13.52 25.46
C GLY A 130 5.29 -13.69 24.12
N GLY A 131 5.84 -13.20 23.01
CA GLY A 131 5.28 -13.47 21.68
C GLY A 131 5.20 -14.97 21.37
N LEU A 132 4.26 -15.37 20.50
CA LEU A 132 3.98 -16.75 20.17
C LEU A 132 4.25 -17.04 18.69
N HIS A 133 4.79 -18.21 18.41
CA HIS A 133 4.92 -18.78 17.08
C HIS A 133 4.03 -20.01 16.97
N LEU A 134 3.13 -20.03 15.98
CA LEU A 134 2.32 -21.19 15.66
C LEU A 134 2.78 -21.81 14.35
N TYR A 135 3.50 -22.92 14.42
CA TYR A 135 3.96 -23.66 13.24
C TYR A 135 2.87 -24.60 12.72
N LEU A 136 2.76 -24.66 11.40
CA LEU A 136 1.77 -25.44 10.65
C LEU A 136 2.51 -26.44 9.73
N PRO A 137 2.93 -27.62 10.21
CA PRO A 137 3.70 -28.59 9.42
C PRO A 137 2.84 -29.35 8.40
N PHE A 138 3.41 -29.73 7.25
CA PHE A 138 2.74 -30.51 6.20
C PHE A 138 3.54 -31.77 5.81
N ALA A 139 2.83 -32.88 5.54
CA ALA A 139 3.43 -34.14 5.12
C ALA A 139 4.15 -34.06 3.76
N GLU A 140 3.74 -33.13 2.90
CA GLU A 140 4.26 -32.92 1.56
C GLU A 140 4.59 -31.45 1.28
N ARG A 141 5.29 -31.21 0.17
CA ARG A 141 5.57 -29.84 -0.28
C ARG A 141 4.34 -29.25 -0.97
N VAL A 142 4.01 -28.03 -0.58
CA VAL A 142 2.93 -27.25 -1.18
C VAL A 142 3.47 -25.95 -1.75
N ASN A 143 2.81 -25.41 -2.77
CA ASN A 143 3.20 -24.14 -3.36
C ASN A 143 3.06 -23.00 -2.35
N THR A 144 4.17 -22.32 -2.07
CA THR A 144 4.27 -21.29 -1.02
C THR A 144 3.32 -20.12 -1.26
N PHE A 145 3.14 -19.67 -2.51
CA PHE A 145 2.27 -18.55 -2.82
C PHE A 145 0.78 -18.89 -2.63
N ASN A 146 0.34 -20.04 -3.15
CA ASN A 146 -1.04 -20.48 -2.99
C ASN A 146 -1.38 -20.72 -1.51
N LEU A 147 -0.43 -21.23 -0.72
CA LEU A 147 -0.57 -21.38 0.73
C LEU A 147 -0.73 -20.02 1.42
N ALA A 148 0.14 -19.05 1.11
CA ALA A 148 0.03 -17.69 1.66
C ALA A 148 -1.34 -17.07 1.38
N VAL A 149 -1.84 -17.24 0.15
CA VAL A 149 -3.16 -16.74 -0.24
C VAL A 149 -4.27 -17.47 0.51
N ALA A 150 -4.23 -18.81 0.60
CA ALA A 150 -5.23 -19.59 1.33
C ALA A 150 -5.34 -19.16 2.80
N LEU A 151 -4.21 -19.02 3.50
CA LEU A 151 -4.17 -18.56 4.89
C LEU A 151 -4.75 -17.15 5.02
N LYS A 152 -4.33 -16.23 4.15
CA LYS A 152 -4.82 -14.84 4.19
C LYS A 152 -6.33 -14.76 3.96
N GLU A 153 -6.87 -15.50 3.00
CA GLU A 153 -8.31 -15.51 2.71
C GLU A 153 -9.10 -16.19 3.83
N CYS A 154 -8.60 -17.31 4.37
CA CYS A 154 -9.19 -18.02 5.50
C CYS A 154 -9.36 -17.09 6.72
N PHE A 155 -8.27 -16.45 7.15
CA PHE A 155 -8.31 -15.53 8.30
C PHE A 155 -9.22 -14.33 8.04
N LYS A 156 -9.20 -13.75 6.83
CA LYS A 156 -10.09 -12.64 6.49
C LYS A 156 -11.57 -13.04 6.51
N ALA A 157 -11.91 -14.21 5.96
CA ALA A 157 -13.29 -14.70 5.94
C ALA A 157 -13.84 -14.91 7.36
N GLN A 158 -12.96 -15.18 8.31
CA GLN A 158 -13.31 -15.40 9.72
C GLN A 158 -13.13 -14.15 10.60
N GLY A 159 -12.94 -12.98 9.98
CA GLY A 159 -12.91 -11.70 10.69
C GLY A 159 -11.59 -11.36 11.40
N PHE A 160 -10.51 -12.11 11.15
CA PHE A 160 -9.22 -11.81 11.76
C PHE A 160 -8.58 -10.56 11.17
N ARG A 161 -7.99 -9.74 12.05
CA ARG A 161 -7.23 -8.56 11.67
C ARG A 161 -5.76 -8.93 11.44
N LEU A 162 -5.39 -9.03 10.16
CA LEU A 162 -4.01 -9.27 9.75
C LEU A 162 -3.26 -7.93 9.70
N GLN A 163 -2.51 -7.62 10.75
CA GLN A 163 -1.73 -6.39 10.88
C GLN A 163 -0.31 -6.71 11.33
N ALA A 164 0.66 -5.95 10.83
CA ALA A 164 2.04 -6.06 11.27
C ALA A 164 2.13 -5.69 12.76
N GLY A 165 2.90 -6.46 13.53
CA GLY A 165 2.96 -6.25 14.98
C GLY A 165 1.79 -6.86 15.78
N GLN A 166 0.93 -7.69 15.19
CA GLN A 166 -0.20 -8.35 15.87
C GLN A 166 -0.36 -9.81 15.46
N LEU A 167 -0.70 -10.04 14.18
CA LEU A 167 -0.88 -11.37 13.59
C LEU A 167 -0.31 -11.35 12.18
N GLU A 168 0.89 -11.90 12.04
CA GLU A 168 1.61 -11.98 10.78
C GLU A 168 1.61 -13.42 10.23
N ILE A 169 1.49 -13.55 8.91
CA ILE A 169 1.44 -14.84 8.21
C ILE A 169 2.72 -15.05 7.42
N PHE A 170 3.34 -16.20 7.64
CA PHE A 170 4.54 -16.66 6.97
C PHE A 170 4.27 -18.01 6.30
N PRO A 171 4.31 -18.13 4.96
CA PRO A 171 4.67 -17.10 3.99
C PRO A 171 3.62 -15.98 3.82
N ASN A 172 4.10 -14.78 3.50
CA ASN A 172 3.23 -13.63 3.20
C ASN A 172 2.79 -13.63 1.72
N VAL A 173 1.63 -13.03 1.42
CA VAL A 173 1.17 -12.81 0.04
C VAL A 173 1.94 -11.64 -0.58
N LYS A 174 2.95 -11.94 -1.38
CA LYS A 174 3.78 -10.96 -2.10
C LYS A 174 3.19 -10.55 -3.44
N ALA A 175 3.54 -9.35 -3.92
CA ALA A 175 3.23 -8.92 -5.28
C ALA A 175 4.15 -9.66 -6.29
N TYR A 176 3.70 -9.73 -7.55
CA TYR A 176 4.57 -10.16 -8.65
C TYR A 176 5.49 -9.00 -9.05
N GLY A 177 6.80 -9.18 -8.89
CA GLY A 177 7.78 -8.20 -9.33
C GLY A 177 8.09 -8.35 -10.82
N VAL A 178 7.89 -7.30 -11.61
CA VAL A 178 8.18 -7.31 -13.05
C VAL A 178 9.67 -7.07 -13.34
N GLN A 179 10.34 -6.25 -12.52
CA GLN A 179 11.74 -5.86 -12.70
C GLN A 179 12.71 -6.56 -11.75
N ALA A 180 12.23 -7.01 -10.58
CA ALA A 180 13.04 -7.67 -9.58
C ALA A 180 12.25 -8.78 -8.89
N PHE A 181 12.94 -9.86 -8.52
CA PHE A 181 12.36 -10.94 -7.72
C PHE A 181 12.03 -10.39 -6.33
N ILE A 182 10.76 -10.48 -5.94
CA ILE A 182 10.31 -10.09 -4.60
C ILE A 182 10.39 -11.31 -3.69
N GLU A 183 11.06 -11.16 -2.56
CA GLU A 183 11.24 -12.21 -1.56
C GLU A 183 10.02 -12.37 -0.65
N TYR A 184 9.83 -13.56 -0.10
CA TYR A 184 8.96 -13.71 1.06
C TYR A 184 9.60 -13.05 2.29
N MET A 185 8.79 -12.59 3.24
CA MET A 185 9.28 -12.08 4.51
C MET A 185 10.05 -13.17 5.26
N GLY A 186 11.13 -12.77 5.91
CA GLY A 186 11.95 -13.67 6.71
C GLY A 186 11.31 -13.89 8.06
N HIS A 187 11.40 -15.11 8.57
CA HIS A 187 10.96 -15.46 9.91
C HIS A 187 12.10 -16.08 10.70
N ARG A 188 12.01 -15.94 12.02
CA ARG A 188 12.98 -16.48 12.95
C ARG A 188 12.86 -18.01 13.08
N LEU A 189 13.98 -18.70 13.25
CA LEU A 189 14.01 -20.15 13.50
C LEU A 189 13.55 -20.51 14.92
N PRO A 190 12.96 -21.70 15.12
CA PRO A 190 12.43 -22.11 16.42
C PRO A 190 13.55 -22.46 17.42
N LEU A 191 13.25 -22.31 18.72
CA LEU A 191 14.04 -22.85 19.84
C LEU A 191 15.52 -22.46 19.88
N GLN A 192 15.88 -21.29 19.33
CA GLN A 192 17.28 -20.84 19.36
C GLN A 192 17.75 -20.60 20.81
N PRO A 193 18.96 -21.04 21.18
CA PRO A 193 19.50 -20.88 22.52
C PRO A 193 19.53 -19.43 23.01
N GLY A 194 19.44 -19.22 24.33
CA GLY A 194 19.48 -17.89 24.96
C GLY A 194 18.21 -17.05 24.80
N SER A 195 17.36 -17.32 23.81
CA SER A 195 16.28 -16.42 23.44
C SER A 195 15.00 -16.52 24.28
N GLY A 196 14.90 -17.53 25.14
CA GLY A 196 13.66 -17.86 25.86
C GLY A 196 12.59 -18.56 25.04
N SER A 197 12.92 -19.03 23.83
CA SER A 197 11.97 -19.79 23.01
C SER A 197 11.78 -21.18 23.61
N CYS A 198 10.53 -21.59 23.78
CA CYS A 198 10.17 -22.92 24.27
C CYS A 198 8.84 -23.39 23.67
N LEU A 199 8.65 -24.70 23.62
CA LEU A 199 7.37 -25.34 23.28
C LEU A 199 6.36 -25.06 24.38
N LEU A 200 5.10 -24.85 23.99
CA LEU A 200 3.99 -24.64 24.91
C LEU A 200 2.91 -25.70 24.75
N ASP A 201 2.15 -25.95 25.82
CA ASP A 201 0.85 -26.62 25.74
C ASP A 201 -0.27 -25.63 25.38
N ASP A 202 -1.52 -26.13 25.32
CA ASP A 202 -2.69 -25.33 24.95
C ASP A 202 -3.06 -24.27 25.99
N ALA A 203 -2.58 -24.43 27.23
CA ALA A 203 -2.73 -23.45 28.30
C ALA A 203 -1.55 -22.47 28.37
N LEU A 204 -0.69 -22.45 27.34
CA LEU A 204 0.51 -21.63 27.22
C LEU A 204 1.60 -21.93 28.27
N ASN A 205 1.57 -23.10 28.89
CA ASN A 205 2.61 -23.51 29.84
C ASN A 205 3.81 -24.10 29.09
N PRO A 206 5.06 -23.80 29.52
CA PRO A 206 6.25 -24.40 28.92
C PRO A 206 6.30 -25.93 29.08
N ILE A 207 6.53 -26.64 27.97
CA ILE A 207 6.66 -28.12 27.94
C ILE A 207 8.02 -28.62 27.42
N GLY A 208 8.98 -27.72 27.25
CA GLY A 208 10.36 -28.03 26.89
C GLY A 208 10.91 -27.13 25.79
N ASP A 209 12.22 -27.20 25.53
CA ASP A 209 12.96 -26.30 24.63
C ASP A 209 13.88 -27.05 23.66
N SER A 210 13.71 -28.38 23.52
CA SER A 210 14.58 -29.19 22.66
C SER A 210 14.05 -29.33 21.22
N LEU A 211 14.94 -29.18 20.24
CA LEU A 211 14.63 -29.43 18.84
C LEU A 211 14.18 -30.87 18.57
N ALA A 212 14.74 -31.85 19.30
CA ALA A 212 14.32 -33.25 19.16
C ALA A 212 12.82 -33.43 19.49
N ARG A 213 12.33 -32.79 20.57
CA ARG A 213 10.90 -32.80 20.91
C ARG A 213 10.08 -32.02 19.89
N PHE A 214 10.56 -30.87 19.44
CA PHE A 214 9.92 -30.09 18.37
C PHE A 214 9.73 -30.92 17.09
N PHE A 215 10.77 -31.65 16.65
CA PHE A 215 10.69 -32.51 15.47
C PHE A 215 9.78 -33.72 15.64
N TRP A 216 9.74 -34.30 16.84
CA TRP A 216 8.77 -35.37 17.13
C TRP A 216 7.32 -34.87 17.03
N LEU A 217 7.02 -33.70 17.62
CA LEU A 217 5.72 -33.05 17.48
C LEU A 217 5.43 -32.65 16.02
N TRP A 218 6.46 -32.24 15.28
CA TRP A 218 6.37 -31.84 13.89
C TRP A 218 5.88 -32.99 13.01
N ASP A 219 6.48 -34.17 13.14
CA ASP A 219 6.06 -35.36 12.39
C ASP A 219 4.64 -35.78 12.72
N GLY A 220 4.28 -35.72 14.00
CA GLY A 220 2.93 -35.94 14.47
C GLY A 220 1.95 -34.98 13.79
N ALA A 221 2.20 -33.67 13.85
CA ALA A 221 1.31 -32.69 13.25
C ALA A 221 1.23 -32.82 11.73
N ALA A 222 2.38 -32.96 11.06
CA ALA A 222 2.47 -33.05 9.60
C ALA A 222 1.66 -34.23 9.04
N SER A 223 1.67 -35.38 9.72
CA SER A 223 0.98 -36.60 9.29
C SER A 223 -0.54 -36.57 9.48
N HIS A 224 -1.07 -35.64 10.28
CA HIS A 224 -2.49 -35.56 10.62
C HIS A 224 -3.23 -34.42 9.89
N GLN A 225 -2.56 -33.66 9.04
CA GLN A 225 -3.21 -32.63 8.24
C GLN A 225 -4.15 -33.25 7.20
N ASP A 226 -5.28 -32.59 6.94
CA ASP A 226 -6.14 -32.90 5.80
C ASP A 226 -5.59 -32.17 4.56
N MET A 227 -4.65 -32.85 3.89
CA MET A 227 -3.98 -32.30 2.72
C MET A 227 -4.92 -32.14 1.52
N ASP A 228 -6.00 -32.91 1.42
CA ASP A 228 -6.96 -32.80 0.32
C ASP A 228 -7.79 -31.51 0.46
N THR A 229 -8.32 -31.27 1.66
CA THR A 229 -9.00 -30.02 2.00
C THR A 229 -8.07 -28.81 1.85
N LEU A 230 -6.81 -28.93 2.29
CA LEU A 230 -5.83 -27.85 2.13
C LEU A 230 -5.53 -27.55 0.66
N ARG A 231 -5.32 -28.56 -0.18
CA ARG A 231 -5.09 -28.36 -1.62
C ARG A 231 -6.31 -27.72 -2.30
N HIS A 232 -7.52 -28.12 -1.90
CA HIS A 232 -8.75 -27.52 -2.39
C HIS A 232 -8.86 -26.04 -1.98
N ALA A 233 -8.62 -25.72 -0.71
CA ALA A 233 -8.61 -24.35 -0.21
C ALA A 233 -7.53 -23.48 -0.90
N MET A 234 -6.35 -24.03 -1.17
CA MET A 234 -5.29 -23.36 -1.94
C MET A 234 -5.70 -23.04 -3.37
N LYS A 235 -6.44 -23.95 -4.03
CA LYS A 235 -6.98 -23.72 -5.37
C LYS A 235 -8.01 -22.59 -5.34
N ILE A 236 -8.99 -22.65 -4.43
CA ILE A 236 -10.01 -21.62 -4.26
C ILE A 236 -9.36 -20.27 -3.95
N GLY A 237 -8.44 -20.22 -2.98
CA GLY A 237 -7.74 -19.00 -2.59
C GLY A 237 -7.02 -18.37 -3.78
N ARG A 238 -6.30 -19.17 -4.57
CA ARG A 238 -5.62 -18.70 -5.79
C ARG A 238 -6.61 -18.15 -6.82
N ASP A 239 -7.71 -18.85 -7.06
CA ASP A 239 -8.72 -18.45 -8.04
C ASP A 239 -9.42 -17.16 -7.59
N ASN A 240 -9.78 -17.03 -6.32
CA ASN A 240 -10.32 -15.80 -5.73
C ASN A 240 -9.33 -14.64 -5.84
N HIS A 241 -8.04 -14.90 -5.58
CA HIS A 241 -7.01 -13.87 -5.72
C HIS A 241 -6.82 -13.40 -7.17
N ARG A 242 -7.00 -14.29 -8.15
CA ARG A 242 -6.95 -13.95 -9.59
C ARG A 242 -8.22 -13.25 -10.07
N LYS A 243 -9.38 -13.74 -9.65
CA LYS A 243 -10.71 -13.21 -9.99
C LYS A 243 -11.00 -11.89 -9.30
N ARG A 244 -10.29 -11.56 -8.21
CA ARG A 244 -10.42 -10.28 -7.52
C ARG A 244 -10.37 -9.16 -8.56
N PRO A 245 -11.45 -8.40 -8.73
CA PRO A 245 -11.43 -7.22 -9.55
C PRO A 245 -10.26 -6.39 -9.02
N LYS A 246 -9.26 -6.10 -9.86
CA LYS A 246 -8.33 -5.01 -9.55
C LYS A 246 -9.24 -3.86 -9.17
N ARG A 247 -9.19 -3.39 -7.93
CA ARG A 247 -9.99 -2.24 -7.51
C ARG A 247 -9.70 -1.18 -8.57
N ARG A 248 -10.66 -0.98 -9.47
CA ARG A 248 -10.86 0.32 -10.03
C ARG A 248 -11.25 1.07 -8.77
N SER A 249 -10.27 1.70 -8.12
CA SER A 249 -10.64 2.96 -7.52
C SER A 249 -11.42 3.65 -8.64
N HIS A 250 -12.60 4.16 -8.34
CA HIS A 250 -13.17 5.18 -9.19
C HIS A 250 -12.63 6.48 -8.59
N PRO A 251 -11.33 6.86 -8.78
CA PRO A 251 -10.82 8.10 -8.23
C PRO A 251 -11.69 9.27 -8.66
N VAL A 252 -12.33 9.17 -9.82
CA VAL A 252 -13.24 10.16 -10.36
C VAL A 252 -14.47 10.37 -9.47
N GLU A 253 -15.14 9.30 -9.01
CA GLU A 253 -16.33 9.43 -8.14
C GLU A 253 -15.96 9.88 -6.73
N SER A 254 -14.88 9.35 -6.17
CA SER A 254 -14.36 9.80 -4.87
C SER A 254 -13.96 11.27 -4.94
N TRP A 255 -13.24 11.67 -5.97
CA TRP A 255 -12.80 13.06 -6.16
C TRP A 255 -13.99 13.99 -6.40
N ARG A 256 -15.01 13.55 -7.14
CA ARG A 256 -16.26 14.31 -7.29
C ARG A 256 -16.91 14.54 -5.92
N HIS A 257 -17.01 13.50 -5.11
CA HIS A 257 -17.61 13.57 -3.78
C HIS A 257 -16.80 14.48 -2.84
N ASP A 258 -15.47 14.39 -2.85
CA ASP A 258 -14.61 15.24 -2.02
C ASP A 258 -14.78 16.73 -2.37
N LEU A 259 -14.81 17.07 -3.66
CA LEU A 259 -15.06 18.45 -4.10
C LEU A 259 -16.48 18.92 -3.75
N ASP A 260 -17.48 18.06 -3.91
CA ASP A 260 -18.87 18.36 -3.56
C ASP A 260 -19.04 18.61 -2.05
N LEU A 261 -18.35 17.82 -1.21
CA LEU A 261 -18.30 17.99 0.23
C LEU A 261 -17.68 19.35 0.60
N GLU A 262 -16.50 19.68 0.05
CA GLU A 262 -15.86 20.99 0.30
C GLU A 262 -16.75 22.17 -0.12
N ILE A 263 -17.42 22.07 -1.28
CA ILE A 263 -18.33 23.12 -1.77
C ILE A 263 -19.57 23.24 -0.88
N THR A 264 -20.11 22.11 -0.43
CA THR A 264 -21.31 22.04 0.43
C THR A 264 -21.04 22.60 1.83
N GLU A 265 -19.89 22.27 2.43
CA GLU A 265 -19.46 22.86 3.71
C GLU A 265 -19.23 24.37 3.59
N GLY A 266 -18.74 24.81 2.43
CA GLY A 266 -18.60 26.23 2.11
C GLY A 266 -17.46 26.91 2.87
N TRP A 267 -17.72 28.12 3.34
CA TRP A 267 -16.74 28.99 3.99
C TRP A 267 -16.80 28.79 5.50
N THR A 268 -15.67 28.41 6.10
CA THR A 268 -15.57 28.11 7.54
C THR A 268 -14.55 28.99 8.27
N ALA A 269 -13.64 29.64 7.54
CA ALA A 269 -12.61 30.51 8.11
C ALA A 269 -12.12 31.58 7.12
N TYR A 270 -11.44 32.60 7.66
CA TYR A 270 -10.78 33.62 6.84
C TYR A 270 -9.61 33.03 6.03
N GLY A 271 -9.35 33.59 4.84
CA GLY A 271 -8.21 33.20 3.99
C GLY A 271 -8.51 32.08 2.97
N GLN A 272 -9.73 31.55 2.95
CA GLN A 272 -10.12 30.41 2.11
C GLN A 272 -10.47 30.77 0.65
N THR A 273 -10.58 32.05 0.30
CA THR A 273 -11.10 32.50 -1.01
C THR A 273 -10.43 31.84 -2.21
N ASN A 274 -9.11 31.76 -2.23
CA ASN A 274 -8.41 31.17 -3.37
C ASN A 274 -8.62 29.65 -3.48
N HIS A 275 -8.70 28.96 -2.34
CA HIS A 275 -8.93 27.52 -2.29
C HIS A 275 -10.34 27.20 -2.79
N LEU A 276 -11.37 27.79 -2.19
CA LEU A 276 -12.76 27.52 -2.55
C LEU A 276 -13.09 27.91 -3.99
N LEU A 277 -12.60 29.05 -4.49
CA LEU A 277 -12.82 29.43 -5.89
C LEU A 277 -12.16 28.44 -6.87
N LYS A 278 -10.99 27.90 -6.51
CA LYS A 278 -10.35 26.84 -7.29
C LYS A 278 -11.16 25.55 -7.24
N THR A 279 -11.63 25.13 -6.06
CA THR A 279 -12.44 23.92 -5.86
C THR A 279 -13.73 23.99 -6.69
N ILE A 280 -14.48 25.10 -6.58
CA ILE A 280 -15.73 25.33 -7.31
C ILE A 280 -15.48 25.35 -8.83
N ALA A 281 -14.50 26.12 -9.30
CA ALA A 281 -14.20 26.20 -10.73
C ALA A 281 -13.69 24.85 -11.28
N CYS A 282 -12.92 24.10 -10.50
CA CYS A 282 -12.48 22.75 -10.85
C CYS A 282 -13.68 21.82 -11.04
N TYR A 283 -14.62 21.82 -10.10
CA TYR A 283 -15.85 21.03 -10.21
C TYR A 283 -16.65 21.42 -11.46
N GLY A 284 -16.88 22.71 -11.67
CA GLY A 284 -17.60 23.23 -12.84
C GLY A 284 -16.91 22.89 -14.18
N ARG A 285 -15.58 22.90 -14.23
CA ARG A 285 -14.82 22.56 -15.45
C ARG A 285 -14.85 21.05 -15.73
N VAL A 286 -14.60 20.23 -14.72
CA VAL A 286 -14.37 18.79 -14.88
C VAL A 286 -15.69 18.04 -14.96
N PHE A 287 -16.63 18.29 -14.05
CA PHE A 287 -17.86 17.49 -13.92
C PHE A 287 -19.07 18.14 -14.61
N GLU A 288 -19.16 19.47 -14.61
CA GLU A 288 -20.23 20.19 -15.34
C GLU A 288 -19.82 20.53 -16.79
N GLY A 289 -18.56 20.31 -17.16
CA GLY A 289 -18.06 20.55 -18.52
C GLY A 289 -18.08 22.02 -18.97
N LEU A 290 -18.13 22.97 -18.03
CA LEU A 290 -18.29 24.39 -18.32
C LEU A 290 -16.97 25.05 -18.78
N GLN A 291 -17.11 26.17 -19.49
CA GLN A 291 -15.98 26.98 -19.96
C GLN A 291 -16.37 28.44 -20.23
N GLY A 292 -15.37 29.31 -20.35
CA GLY A 292 -15.48 30.73 -20.62
C GLY A 292 -16.40 31.42 -19.61
N GLN A 293 -17.34 32.21 -20.13
CA GLN A 293 -18.28 32.94 -19.30
C GLN A 293 -19.18 32.02 -18.46
N ALA A 294 -19.56 30.84 -18.98
CA ALA A 294 -20.42 29.91 -18.24
C ALA A 294 -19.73 29.35 -16.98
N LEU A 295 -18.41 29.12 -17.04
CA LEU A 295 -17.63 28.71 -15.87
C LEU A 295 -17.48 29.84 -14.85
N ILE A 296 -17.32 31.08 -15.33
CA ILE A 296 -17.25 32.28 -14.49
C ILE A 296 -18.57 32.46 -13.74
N ASP A 297 -19.70 32.44 -14.46
CA ASP A 297 -21.03 32.63 -13.89
C ASP A 297 -21.38 31.51 -12.89
N TYR A 298 -21.04 30.26 -13.22
CA TYR A 298 -21.19 29.13 -12.32
C TYR A 298 -20.38 29.33 -11.03
N THR A 299 -19.09 29.65 -11.16
CA THR A 299 -18.19 29.79 -10.02
C THR A 299 -18.62 30.94 -9.11
N LEU A 300 -19.03 32.06 -9.71
CA LEU A 300 -19.51 33.22 -8.97
C LEU A 300 -20.80 32.88 -8.22
N ARG A 301 -21.77 32.30 -8.91
CA ARG A 301 -23.03 31.86 -8.31
C ARG A 301 -22.77 30.95 -7.12
N ILE A 302 -22.06 29.85 -7.30
CA ILE A 302 -21.80 28.89 -6.22
C ILE A 302 -21.05 29.56 -5.06
N ALA A 303 -20.02 30.36 -5.33
CA ALA A 303 -19.27 31.05 -4.27
C ALA A 303 -20.13 31.98 -3.41
N LEU A 304 -21.11 32.68 -4.01
CA LEU A 304 -22.06 33.55 -3.32
C LEU A 304 -23.11 32.77 -2.50
N TYR A 305 -23.52 31.59 -2.98
CA TYR A 305 -24.54 30.77 -2.31
C TYR A 305 -23.96 29.79 -1.27
N CYS A 306 -22.64 29.52 -1.29
CA CYS A 306 -22.00 28.66 -0.30
C CYS A 306 -22.16 29.23 1.13
N PRO A 307 -22.46 28.38 2.13
CA PRO A 307 -22.58 28.80 3.53
C PRO A 307 -21.36 29.57 4.01
N GLY A 308 -21.56 30.64 4.81
CA GLY A 308 -20.46 31.40 5.42
C GLY A 308 -19.77 32.44 4.53
N TYR A 309 -20.23 32.63 3.27
CA TYR A 309 -19.65 33.64 2.36
C TYR A 309 -19.61 35.04 2.98
N GLU A 310 -20.75 35.51 3.51
CA GLU A 310 -20.85 36.84 4.13
C GLU A 310 -19.96 36.98 5.38
N GLN A 311 -19.78 35.88 6.12
CA GLN A 311 -19.06 35.87 7.39
C GLN A 311 -17.54 35.77 7.22
N TYR A 312 -17.07 34.98 6.25
CA TYR A 312 -15.65 34.60 6.16
C TYR A 312 -14.94 35.07 4.89
N CYS A 313 -15.67 35.39 3.82
CA CYS A 313 -15.05 35.89 2.60
C CYS A 313 -14.69 37.38 2.72
N ARG A 314 -13.41 37.70 2.96
CA ARG A 314 -12.94 39.11 2.98
C ARG A 314 -12.80 39.77 1.61
N HIS A 315 -13.06 39.00 0.56
CA HIS A 315 -12.93 39.40 -0.84
C HIS A 315 -14.28 39.70 -1.49
N GLN A 316 -15.33 39.95 -0.71
CA GLN A 316 -16.66 40.30 -1.22
C GLN A 316 -16.63 41.48 -2.20
N HIS A 317 -15.82 42.50 -1.92
CA HIS A 317 -15.67 43.69 -2.75
C HIS A 317 -14.96 43.44 -4.10
N ASP A 318 -14.23 42.33 -4.26
CA ASP A 318 -13.49 41.99 -5.47
C ASP A 318 -13.70 40.55 -5.95
N ILE A 319 -14.80 39.93 -5.52
CA ILE A 319 -15.05 38.50 -5.71
C ILE A 319 -15.15 38.14 -7.18
N GLU A 320 -15.85 38.94 -7.99
CA GLU A 320 -16.00 38.72 -9.43
C GLU A 320 -14.65 38.69 -10.14
N ARG A 321 -13.76 39.64 -9.80
CA ARG A 321 -12.40 39.70 -10.36
C ARG A 321 -11.61 38.43 -10.04
N LYS A 322 -11.74 37.91 -8.81
CA LYS A 322 -11.07 36.67 -8.38
C LYS A 322 -11.66 35.43 -9.04
N VAL A 323 -12.98 35.36 -9.18
CA VAL A 323 -13.67 34.28 -9.90
C VAL A 323 -13.19 34.23 -11.34
N ILE A 324 -13.15 35.38 -12.04
CA ILE A 324 -12.63 35.44 -13.42
C ILE A 324 -11.20 34.92 -13.50
N ALA A 325 -10.34 35.31 -12.57
CA ALA A 325 -8.95 34.86 -12.54
C ALA A 325 -8.83 33.33 -12.34
N TRP A 326 -9.61 32.76 -11.41
CA TRP A 326 -9.58 31.33 -11.12
C TRP A 326 -10.22 30.47 -12.20
N ALA A 327 -11.37 30.90 -12.76
CA ALA A 327 -12.00 30.20 -13.88
C ALA A 327 -11.05 30.09 -15.07
N ARG A 328 -10.40 31.20 -15.47
CA ARG A 328 -9.40 31.20 -16.54
C ARG A 328 -8.18 30.33 -16.23
N ALA A 329 -7.71 30.35 -14.98
CA ALA A 329 -6.59 29.51 -14.57
C ALA A 329 -6.95 28.02 -14.68
N VAL A 330 -8.10 27.62 -14.14
CA VAL A 330 -8.58 26.23 -14.13
C VAL A 330 -8.71 25.66 -15.53
N GLU A 331 -9.18 26.43 -16.51
CA GLU A 331 -9.27 25.98 -17.91
C GLU A 331 -7.92 25.56 -18.52
N GLY A 332 -6.81 26.15 -18.05
CA GLY A 332 -5.46 25.76 -18.47
C GLY A 332 -4.93 24.50 -17.80
N TYR A 333 -5.53 24.06 -16.68
CA TYR A 333 -5.06 22.91 -15.90
C TYR A 333 -6.02 21.71 -15.92
N TYR A 334 -7.30 21.92 -16.20
CA TYR A 334 -8.36 20.92 -16.07
C TYR A 334 -9.21 20.83 -17.34
N TRP A 335 -9.65 19.62 -17.67
CA TRP A 335 -10.48 19.30 -18.83
C TRP A 335 -11.79 18.65 -18.39
N PRO A 336 -12.88 18.82 -19.17
CA PRO A 336 -14.11 18.09 -18.95
C PRO A 336 -13.87 16.59 -18.90
N LEU A 337 -14.50 15.91 -17.95
CA LEU A 337 -14.38 14.46 -17.78
C LEU A 337 -14.76 13.74 -19.08
N GLY A 338 -13.89 12.82 -19.53
CA GLY A 338 -14.07 12.08 -20.78
C GLY A 338 -13.56 12.78 -22.04
N SER A 339 -13.05 14.01 -21.94
CA SER A 339 -12.38 14.69 -23.06
C SER A 339 -10.89 14.35 -23.15
N THR A 340 -10.36 14.34 -24.38
CA THR A 340 -8.92 14.20 -24.61
C THR A 340 -8.20 15.47 -24.18
N PRO A 341 -7.17 15.40 -23.32
CA PRO A 341 -6.42 16.58 -22.90
C PRO A 341 -5.72 17.22 -24.10
N THR A 342 -6.27 18.30 -24.63
CA THR A 342 -5.57 19.12 -25.63
C THR A 342 -4.57 20.00 -24.88
N ARG A 343 -3.41 19.43 -24.58
CA ARG A 343 -2.25 20.28 -24.29
C ARG A 343 -1.82 20.87 -25.62
N ASP A 344 -2.19 22.12 -25.84
CA ASP A 344 -1.51 22.90 -26.85
C ASP A 344 -0.06 23.10 -26.37
N THR A 345 0.81 22.19 -26.79
CA THR A 345 2.26 22.28 -26.54
C THR A 345 2.91 23.40 -27.35
N SER A 346 2.13 24.13 -28.16
CA SER A 346 2.61 25.30 -28.91
C SER A 346 2.62 26.59 -28.08
N HIS A 347 2.04 26.59 -26.88
CA HIS A 347 2.35 27.62 -25.89
C HIS A 347 3.64 27.25 -25.14
N PRO A 348 4.62 28.19 -25.06
CA PRO A 348 5.96 27.87 -24.58
C PRO A 348 5.90 27.32 -23.16
N LYS A 349 6.55 26.17 -22.96
CA LYS A 349 6.89 25.61 -21.65
C LYS A 349 7.32 26.75 -20.72
N ASN A 350 6.52 27.05 -19.70
CA ASN A 350 6.86 27.89 -18.57
C ASN A 350 7.60 29.20 -18.90
N ASN A 351 6.85 30.30 -19.04
CA ASN A 351 7.35 31.64 -18.68
C ASN A 351 7.62 31.80 -17.15
N LEU A 352 7.37 30.78 -16.34
CA LEU A 352 7.72 30.74 -14.91
C LEU A 352 9.22 30.61 -14.64
N VAL A 353 9.98 29.91 -15.50
CA VAL A 353 11.45 29.85 -15.38
C VAL A 353 12.08 31.19 -15.80
N PRO A 354 11.68 31.83 -16.93
CA PRO A 354 12.09 33.20 -17.27
C PRO A 354 11.66 34.26 -16.25
N PHE A 355 10.47 34.19 -15.64
CA PHE A 355 10.02 35.22 -14.69
C PHE A 355 10.81 35.18 -13.38
N ASN A 356 11.05 33.99 -12.83
CA ASN A 356 11.89 33.84 -11.64
C ASN A 356 13.37 34.13 -11.93
N GLN A 357 13.87 33.77 -13.12
CA GLN A 357 15.20 34.16 -13.57
C GLN A 357 15.30 35.67 -13.73
N ARG A 358 14.36 36.33 -14.41
CA ARG A 358 14.30 37.79 -14.54
C ARG A 358 14.18 38.50 -13.19
N GLN A 359 13.37 37.98 -12.26
CA GLN A 359 13.29 38.53 -10.89
C GLN A 359 14.60 38.34 -10.12
N THR A 360 15.27 37.21 -10.30
CA THR A 360 16.56 36.95 -9.66
C THR A 360 17.64 37.85 -10.26
N GLU A 361 17.71 37.97 -11.59
CA GLU A 361 18.62 38.86 -12.31
C GLU A 361 18.38 40.33 -11.97
N ASP A 362 17.12 40.78 -11.93
CA ASP A 362 16.73 42.13 -11.51
C ASP A 362 17.11 42.38 -10.05
N ALA A 363 16.86 41.44 -9.15
CA ALA A 363 17.28 41.55 -7.75
C ALA A 363 18.80 41.62 -7.62
N GLN A 364 19.55 40.78 -8.34
CA GLN A 364 21.02 40.83 -8.37
C GLN A 364 21.53 42.16 -8.94
N HIS A 365 20.93 42.65 -10.02
CA HIS A 365 21.28 43.94 -10.63
C HIS A 365 21.03 45.10 -9.65
N ARG A 366 19.87 45.13 -8.99
CA ARG A 366 19.56 46.14 -7.97
C ARG A 366 20.48 46.06 -6.76
N ILE A 367 20.86 44.86 -6.33
CA ILE A 367 21.84 44.66 -5.24
C ILE A 367 23.21 45.21 -5.65
N ARG A 368 23.72 44.88 -6.85
CA ARG A 368 25.00 45.41 -7.35
C ARG A 368 24.98 46.93 -7.48
N ALA A 369 23.91 47.49 -8.06
CA ALA A 369 23.78 48.94 -8.22
C ALA A 369 23.72 49.66 -6.87
N ALA A 370 22.95 49.14 -5.90
CA ALA A 370 22.88 49.71 -4.56
C ALA A 370 24.23 49.62 -3.83
N TYR A 371 24.95 48.50 -3.97
CA TYR A 371 26.28 48.33 -3.41
C TYR A 371 27.28 49.33 -4.02
N THR A 372 27.37 49.41 -5.35
CA THR A 372 28.29 50.34 -6.05
C THR A 372 27.98 51.80 -5.74
N ASN A 373 26.71 52.18 -5.64
CA ASN A 373 26.34 53.56 -5.28
C ASN A 373 26.78 53.91 -3.86
N LEU A 374 26.59 53.00 -2.90
CA LEU A 374 27.05 53.19 -1.51
C LEU A 374 28.58 53.18 -1.42
N GLU A 375 29.26 52.39 -2.25
CA GLU A 375 30.72 52.35 -2.34
C GLU A 375 31.30 53.65 -2.90
N GLN A 376 30.73 54.16 -3.99
CA GLN A 376 31.14 55.42 -4.61
C GLN A 376 30.84 56.63 -3.74
N ALA A 377 29.76 56.59 -2.94
CA ALA A 377 29.44 57.63 -1.98
C ALA A 377 30.28 57.56 -0.70
N GLY A 378 31.03 56.47 -0.47
CA GLY A 378 31.75 56.25 0.79
C GLY A 378 30.83 55.97 1.98
N GLU A 379 29.58 55.58 1.73
CA GLU A 379 28.52 55.40 2.73
C GLU A 379 28.28 53.94 3.11
N LEU A 380 29.17 53.02 2.70
CA LEU A 380 29.08 51.60 3.05
C LEU A 380 29.35 51.40 4.56
N PRO A 381 28.37 50.94 5.35
CA PRO A 381 28.59 50.68 6.76
C PRO A 381 29.61 49.56 7.00
N GLU A 382 30.45 49.70 8.03
CA GLU A 382 31.42 48.66 8.42
C GLU A 382 30.74 47.43 9.04
N GLN A 383 29.69 47.64 9.84
CA GLN A 383 28.94 46.54 10.44
C GLN A 383 28.06 45.81 9.41
N ILE A 384 28.20 44.49 9.32
CA ILE A 384 27.50 43.63 8.35
C ILE A 384 25.97 43.81 8.40
N THR A 385 25.38 43.88 9.59
CA THR A 385 23.93 44.06 9.77
C THR A 385 23.46 45.45 9.32
N ALA A 386 24.25 46.50 9.59
CA ALA A 386 23.95 47.85 9.12
C ALA A 386 24.10 47.95 7.60
N ARG A 387 25.14 47.30 7.04
CA ARG A 387 25.39 47.18 5.60
C ARG A 387 24.26 46.45 4.89
N ALA A 388 23.83 45.30 5.43
CA ALA A 388 22.71 44.54 4.89
C ALA A 388 21.42 45.37 4.86
N LYS A 389 21.16 46.16 5.91
CA LYS A 389 20.00 47.05 5.98
C LYS A 389 20.07 48.18 4.95
N ALA A 390 21.23 48.85 4.81
CA ALA A 390 21.43 49.93 3.85
C ALA A 390 21.27 49.45 2.40
N ILE A 391 21.86 48.29 2.06
CA ILE A 391 21.78 47.70 0.72
C ILE A 391 20.36 47.20 0.44
N ALA A 392 19.69 46.55 1.39
CA ALA A 392 18.30 46.13 1.24
C ALA A 392 17.36 47.31 0.97
N GLN A 393 17.57 48.44 1.65
CA GLN A 393 16.82 49.68 1.43
C GLN A 393 17.10 50.29 0.05
N GLY A 394 18.37 50.41 -0.35
CA GLY A 394 18.76 50.94 -1.66
C GLY A 394 18.31 50.07 -2.83
N ALA A 395 18.39 48.74 -2.68
CA ALA A 395 17.98 47.77 -3.70
C ALA A 395 16.47 47.49 -3.69
N ARG A 396 15.73 47.91 -2.66
CA ARG A 396 14.31 47.58 -2.43
C ARG A 396 14.04 46.07 -2.47
N VAL A 397 14.85 45.31 -1.73
CA VAL A 397 14.73 43.85 -1.57
C VAL A 397 14.63 43.48 -0.10
N SER A 398 14.07 42.31 0.21
CA SER A 398 14.09 41.79 1.58
C SER A 398 15.52 41.41 2.00
N GLN A 399 15.82 41.46 3.30
CA GLN A 399 17.10 40.98 3.81
C GLN A 399 17.31 39.50 3.47
N GLN A 400 16.25 38.68 3.49
CA GLN A 400 16.33 37.27 3.12
C GLN A 400 16.79 37.08 1.66
N THR A 401 16.32 37.90 0.72
CA THR A 401 16.79 37.88 -0.67
C THR A 401 18.24 38.34 -0.78
N LEU A 402 18.66 39.31 0.03
CA LEU A 402 20.04 39.78 0.10
C LEU A 402 21.01 38.70 0.60
N TYR A 403 20.65 37.95 1.65
CA TYR A 403 21.44 36.83 2.18
C TYR A 403 21.52 35.63 1.23
N LYS A 404 20.60 35.48 0.26
CA LYS A 404 20.73 34.46 -0.82
C LYS A 404 21.83 34.81 -1.83
N HIS A 405 22.28 36.06 -1.87
CA HIS A 405 23.26 36.56 -2.83
C HIS A 405 24.47 37.21 -2.13
N LEU A 406 25.01 36.54 -1.09
CA LEU A 406 26.14 37.03 -0.28
C LEU A 406 27.37 37.44 -1.11
N HIS A 407 27.65 36.70 -2.17
CA HIS A 407 28.78 36.98 -3.09
C HIS A 407 28.73 38.37 -3.75
N LEU A 408 27.57 39.04 -3.75
CA LEU A 408 27.41 40.37 -4.37
C LEU A 408 27.73 41.55 -3.44
N TRP A 409 27.82 41.35 -2.13
CA TRP A 409 27.89 42.47 -1.18
C TRP A 409 28.59 42.17 0.15
N HIS A 410 28.74 40.90 0.53
CA HIS A 410 29.31 40.52 1.83
C HIS A 410 30.83 40.44 1.74
N PRO A 411 31.58 41.16 2.59
CA PRO A 411 33.05 41.22 2.53
C PRO A 411 33.73 39.84 2.55
N GLU A 412 33.24 38.90 3.35
CA GLU A 412 33.83 37.55 3.49
C GLU A 412 33.49 36.60 2.34
N HIS A 413 32.53 36.95 1.48
CA HIS A 413 32.07 36.09 0.38
C HIS A 413 32.34 36.69 -1.01
N GLN A 414 33.01 37.85 -1.07
CA GLN A 414 33.55 38.40 -2.30
C GLN A 414 34.87 37.67 -2.58
N GLU A 415 34.90 36.84 -3.63
CA GLU A 415 36.13 36.17 -4.05
C GLU A 415 37.21 37.23 -4.38
N GLY A 416 38.23 37.31 -3.51
CA GLY A 416 39.46 38.05 -3.77
C GLY A 416 39.57 39.42 -3.10
N VAL A 417 39.53 39.49 -1.77
CA VAL A 417 40.35 40.47 -1.02
C VAL A 417 40.89 39.80 0.24
N MET A 418 42.20 39.57 0.25
CA MET A 418 42.94 39.16 1.44
C MET A 418 42.82 40.25 2.50
N ALA A 419 42.43 39.87 3.71
CA ALA A 419 42.63 40.70 4.89
C ALA A 419 44.14 40.85 5.18
N PRO A 420 44.64 42.05 5.51
CA PRO A 420 45.80 42.17 6.37
C PRO A 420 45.32 42.34 7.81
N THR A 421 45.48 41.27 8.58
CA THR A 421 45.43 41.28 10.04
C THR A 421 46.55 42.18 10.58
N ALA A 422 46.26 42.99 11.59
CA ALA A 422 47.30 43.63 12.40
C ALA A 422 47.31 43.05 13.82
N SER A 423 48.50 42.54 14.18
CA SER A 423 49.05 42.31 15.53
C SER A 423 48.52 41.08 16.29
N LEU A 424 49.35 40.13 16.76
CA LEU A 424 50.72 40.22 17.29
C LEU A 424 51.51 38.89 17.14
N LEU A 425 52.80 39.06 16.82
CA LEU A 425 53.99 38.24 17.17
C LEU A 425 54.34 36.99 16.32
N ALA A 426 55.51 37.11 15.67
CA ALA A 426 56.29 36.11 14.94
C ALA A 426 57.35 35.44 15.87
N PRO A 427 58.33 34.62 15.41
CA PRO A 427 58.51 33.97 14.09
C PRO A 427 58.94 32.48 14.13
N GLU A 428 59.08 31.92 12.90
CA GLU A 428 59.97 30.84 12.43
C GLU A 428 59.69 29.37 12.83
N ALA A 429 59.73 28.36 11.94
CA ALA A 429 60.51 28.23 10.71
C ALA A 429 59.86 27.33 9.61
N ALA A 430 60.21 27.67 8.34
CA ALA A 430 60.33 26.88 7.08
C ALA A 430 59.33 25.72 6.82
N ILE A 431 58.43 25.67 5.81
CA ILE A 431 58.40 26.08 4.39
C ILE A 431 59.35 25.32 3.42
N VAL A 432 58.71 24.38 2.70
CA VAL A 432 58.72 24.03 1.26
C VAL A 432 59.95 23.33 0.66
N LYS A 433 59.79 22.37 -0.27
CA LYS A 433 59.39 22.44 -1.71
C LYS A 433 59.46 21.01 -2.27
N ALA A 434 58.93 20.60 -3.42
CA ALA A 434 58.11 21.18 -4.48
C ALA A 434 57.68 20.02 -5.42
N VAL A 435 56.60 20.30 -6.14
CA VAL A 435 55.95 19.67 -7.31
C VAL A 435 56.87 19.84 -8.58
N PRO A 436 56.64 19.34 -9.84
CA PRO A 436 55.67 18.39 -10.48
C PRO A 436 56.27 17.41 -11.56
N LYS A 437 55.35 16.65 -12.23
CA LYS A 437 55.19 16.42 -13.71
C LYS A 437 55.27 14.95 -14.18
N SER A 438 54.19 14.43 -14.77
CA SER A 438 54.03 14.30 -16.24
C SER A 438 52.69 13.65 -16.65
N LEU A 439 52.18 14.11 -17.81
CA LEU A 439 51.12 13.56 -18.67
C LEU A 439 51.67 12.33 -19.45
N ASP A 440 50.95 11.40 -20.09
CA ASP A 440 49.73 11.45 -20.93
C ASP A 440 49.25 10.00 -21.23
N SER A 441 47.96 9.79 -21.56
CA SER A 441 47.49 9.26 -22.86
C SER A 441 46.04 8.72 -22.84
N LEU A 442 45.32 9.11 -23.89
CA LEU A 442 43.90 8.92 -24.22
C LEU A 442 43.62 7.56 -24.89
N GLN A 443 42.41 7.01 -24.73
CA GLN A 443 41.50 6.71 -25.86
C GLN A 443 40.09 6.29 -25.41
N THR A 444 39.15 6.53 -26.32
CA THR A 444 37.72 6.85 -26.15
C THR A 444 36.78 5.72 -26.58
N LYS A 445 35.49 5.85 -26.20
CA LYS A 445 34.22 5.28 -26.78
C LYS A 445 33.57 4.16 -25.95
N GLU A 446 32.28 4.15 -25.62
CA GLU A 446 31.06 4.79 -26.14
C GLU A 446 29.97 4.84 -25.03
N LEU A 447 29.35 5.99 -24.76
CA LEU A 447 27.92 6.35 -24.98
C LEU A 447 26.84 5.35 -24.49
N HIS A 448 26.02 5.78 -23.51
CA HIS A 448 24.55 5.88 -23.62
C HIS A 448 23.93 6.69 -22.45
N PRO A 449 22.76 7.34 -22.64
CA PRO A 449 22.26 8.47 -21.85
C PRO A 449 21.23 8.07 -20.78
N LEU A 450 20.96 8.96 -19.81
CA LEU A 450 19.63 9.51 -19.47
C LEU A 450 19.67 10.20 -18.10
N GLU A 451 19.80 11.53 -18.10
CA GLU A 451 19.11 12.32 -17.07
C GLU A 451 17.62 12.28 -17.35
N ARG A 452 16.82 12.05 -16.30
CA ARG A 452 15.53 12.71 -16.12
C ARG A 452 15.15 12.72 -14.64
N ASP A 453 15.30 13.92 -14.09
CA ASP A 453 14.59 14.39 -12.91
C ASP A 453 13.09 14.06 -13.00
N MET A 454 12.55 13.47 -11.94
CA MET A 454 11.14 13.57 -11.61
C MET A 454 10.98 14.37 -10.32
N LYS A 455 10.26 15.48 -10.41
CA LYS A 455 9.68 16.18 -9.25
C LYS A 455 8.48 15.37 -8.76
N GLY A 456 8.70 14.66 -7.67
CA GLY A 456 7.69 13.89 -6.94
C GLY A 456 8.29 13.18 -5.73
N GLU A 457 9.28 13.81 -5.09
CA GLU A 457 9.77 13.39 -3.77
C GLU A 457 8.85 13.99 -2.71
N ALA A 458 8.08 13.12 -2.07
CA ALA A 458 7.61 13.37 -0.72
C ALA A 458 8.68 12.81 0.23
N LEU A 459 9.50 13.71 0.78
CA LEU A 459 10.03 13.54 2.13
C LEU A 459 8.80 13.51 3.07
N CYS A 460 8.71 12.63 4.06
CA CYS A 460 9.28 12.89 5.38
C CYS A 460 9.53 11.61 6.19
N ALA A 461 10.57 11.71 7.02
CA ALA A 461 10.95 10.81 8.09
C ALA A 461 10.14 11.05 9.39
N GLY A 462 10.12 10.04 10.27
CA GLY A 462 10.45 10.17 11.70
C GLY A 462 9.47 10.82 12.69
N GLU A 463 8.84 9.96 13.49
CA GLU A 463 8.62 10.00 14.97
C GLU A 463 7.88 11.15 15.70
N SER A 464 6.84 10.70 16.43
CA SER A 464 6.45 11.06 17.80
C SER A 464 5.76 12.40 18.11
N GLY A 465 4.48 12.30 18.44
CA GLY A 465 3.70 13.32 19.15
C GLY A 465 2.27 12.84 19.40
N SER A 466 1.90 12.71 20.66
CA SER A 466 0.57 12.34 21.16
C SER A 466 -0.54 13.29 20.68
N ASP A 467 -1.75 12.76 20.49
CA ASP A 467 -2.94 13.20 21.24
C ASP A 467 -4.22 12.49 20.73
N ILE A 468 -4.85 11.78 21.66
CA ILE A 468 -6.27 11.78 22.01
C ILE A 468 -7.21 12.37 20.93
N ASN A 469 -8.05 11.53 20.33
CA ASN A 469 -9.47 11.87 20.16
C ASN A 469 -10.33 10.62 20.03
N SER A 470 -11.26 10.53 20.98
CA SER A 470 -12.39 9.63 21.06
C SER A 470 -13.34 9.79 19.87
N PHE A 471 -13.75 8.68 19.26
CA PHE A 471 -15.12 8.57 18.74
C PHE A 471 -15.52 7.09 18.65
N SER A 472 -16.41 6.67 19.54
CA SER A 472 -17.23 5.47 19.36
C SER A 472 -18.35 5.77 18.37
N PRO A 473 -18.83 4.75 17.64
CA PRO A 473 -20.23 4.41 17.84
C PRO A 473 -20.42 2.90 18.05
N GLU A 474 -21.09 2.59 19.15
CA GLU A 474 -21.71 1.30 19.38
C GLU A 474 -22.96 1.10 18.49
N ARG A 475 -23.22 -0.18 18.18
CA ARG A 475 -24.52 -0.87 17.98
C ARG A 475 -25.23 -0.86 16.61
N GLY A 476 -25.51 -2.12 16.19
CA GLY A 476 -26.60 -2.57 15.33
C GLY A 476 -26.12 -2.92 13.92
N VAL A 477 -26.15 -4.16 13.41
CA VAL A 477 -27.13 -5.23 13.56
C VAL A 477 -26.42 -6.59 13.43
N ARG A 478 -26.75 -7.52 14.31
CA ARG A 478 -26.45 -8.96 14.19
C ARG A 478 -27.08 -9.50 12.90
N GLY A 479 -26.27 -10.17 12.08
CA GLY A 479 -26.74 -11.11 11.06
C GLY A 479 -25.99 -12.41 11.26
N ASP A 480 -26.72 -13.45 11.69
CA ASP A 480 -26.21 -14.80 11.89
C ASP A 480 -25.80 -15.42 10.55
N ALA A 481 -24.52 -15.80 10.40
CA ALA A 481 -24.05 -16.90 9.55
C ALA A 481 -22.55 -17.14 9.77
N PHE A 482 -22.22 -18.08 10.66
CA PHE A 482 -20.86 -18.61 10.84
C PHE A 482 -20.67 -19.82 9.93
N SER A 483 -20.32 -19.61 8.66
CA SER A 483 -19.70 -20.68 7.85
C SER A 483 -19.11 -20.17 6.54
N PHE A 484 -17.91 -20.68 6.25
CA PHE A 484 -17.31 -20.84 4.92
C PHE A 484 -16.97 -22.35 4.86
N PRO A 485 -17.20 -23.11 3.76
CA PRO A 485 -17.57 -22.69 2.41
C PRO A 485 -18.89 -23.32 1.87
N GLN A 486 -19.69 -22.54 1.15
CA GLN A 486 -20.19 -22.92 -0.17
C GLN A 486 -20.73 -21.70 -0.91
N GLU A 487 -20.73 -21.82 -2.24
CA GLU A 487 -21.07 -20.78 -3.21
C GLU A 487 -22.48 -20.22 -3.02
N ALA A 488 -22.59 -18.90 -3.16
CA ALA A 488 -23.56 -18.34 -4.09
C ALA A 488 -22.79 -17.29 -4.89
N GLU A 489 -22.39 -17.63 -6.12
CA GLU A 489 -22.06 -16.59 -7.09
C GLU A 489 -23.33 -15.73 -7.26
N PRO A 490 -23.24 -14.39 -7.39
CA PRO A 490 -24.27 -13.71 -8.15
C PRO A 490 -24.17 -14.30 -9.56
N ALA A 491 -25.11 -15.17 -9.88
CA ALA A 491 -25.20 -15.79 -11.18
C ALA A 491 -25.05 -14.69 -12.24
N ALA A 492 -24.14 -14.93 -13.18
CA ALA A 492 -23.94 -14.03 -14.29
C ALA A 492 -25.29 -13.87 -15.00
N TYR A 493 -25.86 -12.66 -14.97
CA TYR A 493 -27.07 -12.30 -15.71
C TYR A 493 -27.04 -12.95 -17.08
N ASP A 494 -27.89 -13.96 -17.28
CA ASP A 494 -28.04 -14.64 -18.56
C ASP A 494 -29.07 -13.86 -19.41
N PRO A 495 -28.63 -13.04 -20.39
CA PRO A 495 -29.54 -12.33 -21.26
C PRO A 495 -30.43 -13.28 -22.09
N ALA A 496 -30.02 -14.53 -22.31
CA ALA A 496 -30.84 -15.52 -23.00
C ALA A 496 -31.99 -16.03 -22.13
N LEU A 497 -31.75 -16.27 -20.83
CA LEU A 497 -32.79 -16.63 -19.86
C LEU A 497 -33.81 -15.50 -19.70
N HIS A 498 -33.34 -14.25 -19.60
CA HIS A 498 -34.22 -13.07 -19.55
C HIS A 498 -35.10 -12.96 -20.80
N GLY A 499 -34.53 -13.21 -21.98
CA GLY A 499 -35.27 -13.24 -23.25
C GLY A 499 -36.31 -14.35 -23.31
N GLN A 500 -36.01 -15.55 -22.80
CA GLN A 500 -36.96 -16.66 -22.73
C GLN A 500 -38.14 -16.36 -21.80
N LEU A 501 -37.87 -15.78 -20.63
CA LEU A 501 -38.92 -15.35 -19.71
C LEU A 501 -39.82 -14.28 -20.31
N GLN A 502 -39.26 -13.25 -20.96
CA GLN A 502 -40.06 -12.23 -21.62
C GLN A 502 -40.92 -12.79 -22.75
N ASN A 503 -40.40 -13.74 -23.52
CA ASN A 503 -41.17 -14.41 -24.58
C ASN A 503 -42.30 -15.27 -24.01
N GLN A 504 -42.06 -15.96 -22.88
CA GLN A 504 -43.07 -16.79 -22.21
C GLN A 504 -44.17 -15.94 -21.56
N ILE A 505 -43.82 -14.81 -20.93
CA ILE A 505 -44.80 -13.86 -20.40
C ILE A 505 -45.65 -13.28 -21.54
N ARG A 506 -45.02 -13.01 -22.70
CA ARG A 506 -45.73 -12.53 -23.89
C ARG A 506 -46.65 -13.60 -24.49
N SER A 507 -46.29 -14.89 -24.47
CA SER A 507 -47.15 -15.97 -24.98
C SER A 507 -48.39 -16.17 -24.10
N LEU A 508 -48.23 -16.01 -22.77
CA LEU A 508 -49.33 -16.07 -21.81
C LEU A 508 -50.25 -14.83 -21.84
N GLY A 509 -49.82 -13.74 -22.49
CA GLY A 509 -50.59 -12.49 -22.58
C GLY A 509 -50.73 -11.73 -21.26
N TRP A 510 -49.90 -12.05 -20.26
CA TRP A 510 -50.04 -11.49 -18.91
C TRP A 510 -49.58 -10.03 -18.84
N SER A 511 -50.34 -9.23 -18.08
CA SER A 511 -49.94 -7.86 -17.76
C SER A 511 -48.77 -7.82 -16.78
N GLY A 512 -48.06 -6.67 -16.76
CA GLY A 512 -46.94 -6.46 -15.83
C GLY A 512 -47.33 -6.53 -14.35
N GLU A 513 -48.61 -6.35 -14.02
CA GLU A 513 -49.12 -6.45 -12.65
C GLU A 513 -49.38 -7.90 -12.25
N VAL A 514 -49.93 -8.70 -13.17
CA VAL A 514 -50.16 -10.14 -12.97
C VAL A 514 -48.86 -10.88 -12.75
N ILE A 515 -47.80 -10.59 -13.52
CA ILE A 515 -46.50 -11.24 -13.30
C ILE A 515 -45.86 -10.83 -11.97
N ARG A 516 -46.03 -9.58 -11.53
CA ARG A 516 -45.52 -9.12 -10.22
C ARG A 516 -46.22 -9.83 -9.08
N GLN A 517 -47.55 -9.96 -9.16
CA GLN A 517 -48.31 -10.67 -8.14
C GLN A 517 -47.97 -12.16 -8.14
N PHE A 518 -47.88 -12.79 -9.31
CA PHE A 518 -47.49 -14.20 -9.43
C PHE A 518 -46.12 -14.48 -8.81
N ILE A 519 -45.15 -13.58 -9.00
CA ILE A 519 -43.82 -13.71 -8.39
C ILE A 519 -43.90 -13.54 -6.88
N ALA A 520 -44.63 -12.54 -6.39
CA ALA A 520 -44.83 -12.35 -4.96
C ALA A 520 -45.49 -13.58 -4.32
N ASP A 521 -46.46 -14.20 -4.98
CA ASP A 521 -47.17 -15.38 -4.46
C ASP A 521 -46.31 -16.65 -4.48
N ARG A 522 -45.44 -16.82 -5.49
CA ARG A 522 -44.63 -18.04 -5.66
C ARG A 522 -43.27 -17.98 -4.99
N PHE A 523 -42.76 -16.78 -4.74
CA PHE A 523 -41.40 -16.54 -4.23
C PHE A 523 -41.43 -15.66 -2.97
N GLU A 524 -42.35 -15.96 -2.05
CA GLU A 524 -42.37 -15.39 -0.68
C GLU A 524 -42.34 -13.85 -0.61
N GLY A 525 -43.04 -13.18 -1.53
CA GLY A 525 -43.15 -11.72 -1.58
C GLY A 525 -42.00 -11.01 -2.31
N GLN A 526 -41.07 -11.75 -2.92
CA GLN A 526 -39.96 -11.17 -3.67
C GLN A 526 -40.41 -10.40 -4.91
N ARG A 527 -39.60 -9.43 -5.33
CA ARG A 527 -39.77 -8.68 -6.59
C ARG A 527 -38.91 -9.28 -7.70
N TRP A 528 -39.26 -9.01 -8.96
CA TRP A 528 -38.47 -9.44 -10.14
C TRP A 528 -36.96 -9.14 -10.04
N SER A 529 -36.60 -7.98 -9.48
CA SER A 529 -35.22 -7.55 -9.28
C SER A 529 -34.48 -8.30 -8.18
N GLU A 530 -35.21 -8.98 -7.30
CA GLU A 530 -34.70 -9.70 -6.13
C GLU A 530 -34.55 -11.21 -6.40
N LEU A 531 -35.17 -11.73 -7.46
CA LEU A 531 -35.06 -13.13 -7.87
C LEU A 531 -33.61 -13.51 -8.26
N THR A 532 -33.14 -14.64 -7.74
CA THR A 532 -31.90 -15.29 -8.20
C THR A 532 -32.09 -15.93 -9.59
N ASP A 533 -31.02 -16.36 -10.27
CA ASP A 533 -31.17 -17.05 -11.56
C ASP A 533 -31.81 -18.45 -11.41
N GLU A 534 -31.64 -19.09 -10.25
CA GLU A 534 -32.39 -20.32 -9.92
C GLU A 534 -33.89 -20.02 -9.77
N ASP A 535 -34.24 -18.94 -9.09
CA ASP A 535 -35.64 -18.49 -8.98
C ASP A 535 -36.22 -18.12 -10.33
N ARG A 536 -35.44 -17.48 -11.21
CA ARG A 536 -35.84 -17.15 -12.59
C ARG A 536 -36.03 -18.39 -13.46
N LEU A 537 -35.21 -19.42 -13.26
CA LEU A 537 -35.34 -20.68 -13.96
C LEU A 537 -36.57 -21.47 -13.47
N LEU A 538 -36.83 -21.45 -12.16
CA LEU A 538 -38.03 -22.00 -11.54
C LEU A 538 -39.28 -21.24 -12.00
N LEU A 539 -39.21 -19.91 -12.09
CA LEU A 539 -40.27 -19.07 -12.64
C LEU A 539 -40.55 -19.42 -14.10
N LEU A 540 -39.51 -19.59 -14.93
CA LEU A 540 -39.67 -20.00 -16.34
C LEU A 540 -40.35 -21.37 -16.44
N TYR A 541 -39.98 -22.31 -15.56
CA TYR A 541 -40.65 -23.61 -15.48
C TYR A 541 -42.13 -23.46 -15.14
N HIS A 542 -42.47 -22.68 -14.10
CA HIS A 542 -43.86 -22.44 -13.73
C HIS A 542 -44.67 -21.80 -14.87
N LEU A 543 -44.11 -20.81 -15.55
CA LEU A 543 -44.76 -20.15 -16.69
C LEU A 543 -44.98 -21.10 -17.87
N ARG A 544 -44.02 -22.00 -18.15
CA ARG A 544 -44.18 -23.03 -19.19
C ARG A 544 -45.23 -24.08 -18.83
N VAL A 545 -45.30 -24.48 -17.57
CA VAL A 545 -46.35 -25.40 -17.09
C VAL A 545 -47.73 -24.76 -17.24
N LEU A 546 -47.86 -23.47 -16.91
CA LEU A 546 -49.14 -22.75 -17.06
C LEU A 546 -49.55 -22.58 -18.53
N ASP A 547 -48.59 -22.32 -19.42
CA ASP A 547 -48.81 -22.25 -20.86
C ASP A 547 -49.25 -23.61 -21.42
N PHE A 548 -48.63 -24.71 -20.94
CA PHE A 548 -49.02 -26.07 -21.30
C PHE A 548 -50.42 -26.46 -20.79
N LEU A 549 -50.82 -25.95 -19.63
CA LEU A 549 -52.13 -26.20 -19.03
C LEU A 549 -53.23 -25.28 -19.60
N GLY A 550 -52.90 -24.33 -20.49
CA GLY A 550 -53.85 -23.38 -21.07
C GLY A 550 -54.46 -22.42 -20.04
N ALA A 551 -53.77 -22.19 -18.91
CA ALA A 551 -54.27 -21.35 -17.84
C ALA A 551 -54.07 -19.86 -18.18
N GLY A 552 -55.16 -19.18 -18.56
CA GLY A 552 -55.22 -17.71 -18.61
C GLY A 552 -55.08 -17.07 -17.23
N GLU A 553 -55.04 -15.74 -17.17
CA GLU A 553 -54.71 -14.94 -15.96
C GLU A 553 -55.30 -15.53 -14.65
N PRO A 554 -54.47 -15.75 -13.61
CA PRO A 554 -54.89 -16.39 -12.37
C PRO A 554 -55.77 -15.44 -11.56
N SER A 555 -57.07 -15.48 -11.83
CA SER A 555 -58.11 -14.81 -11.05
C SER A 555 -59.08 -15.79 -10.38
N ASP A 556 -58.78 -17.10 -10.41
CA ASP A 556 -59.75 -18.12 -10.01
C ASP A 556 -59.14 -19.40 -9.37
N ILE A 557 -58.13 -19.26 -8.49
CA ILE A 557 -57.73 -20.36 -7.60
C ILE A 557 -57.76 -19.85 -6.16
N GLY A 558 -58.95 -20.00 -5.57
CA GLY A 558 -59.21 -19.74 -4.16
C GLY A 558 -58.50 -20.74 -3.25
N ASP A 559 -58.06 -20.20 -2.13
CA ASP A 559 -57.49 -20.84 -0.96
C ASP A 559 -58.35 -22.01 -0.45
N PRO A 560 -57.78 -23.19 -0.16
CA PRO A 560 -58.36 -24.10 0.81
C PRO A 560 -57.47 -24.15 2.06
N GLN A 561 -57.84 -23.34 3.05
CA GLN A 561 -57.59 -23.66 4.45
C GLN A 561 -58.19 -25.05 4.77
N GLN A 562 -57.38 -25.89 5.43
CA GLN A 562 -57.77 -27.17 6.02
C GLN A 562 -58.98 -27.01 6.98
N PRO A 563 -59.78 -28.08 7.27
CA PRO A 563 -59.38 -28.98 8.37
C PRO A 563 -59.91 -30.46 8.33
N ILE A 564 -59.19 -31.31 9.10
CA ILE A 564 -59.54 -32.61 9.74
C ILE A 564 -59.80 -33.87 8.89
N SER A 565 -58.86 -34.83 8.95
CA SER A 565 -59.02 -36.18 9.56
C SER A 565 -57.67 -36.86 9.73
#